data_AF-A0A1G5KE57-F1
#
_entry.id   AF-A0A1G5KE57-F1
#
_cell.length_a   1.000
_cell.length_b   1.000
_cell.length_c   1.000
_cell.angle_alpha   90.00
_cell.angle_beta   90.00
_cell.angle_gamma   90.00
#
_symmetry.space_group_name_H-M   'P 1'
#
loop_
_entity.id
_entity.type
_entity.pdbx_description
1 polymer ?
#
loop_
_entity_poly.entity_id
_entity_poly.type
_entity_poly.pdbx_seq_one_letter_code
_entity_poly.pdbx_strand_id
1 'polypeptide(L)'
;MAPLSIDPRPLNADERAVLEHILSAEFDGASQLRNQLNRTEVIAAWGPDSVSVDLQVREPCEHAALPEALVPVDAQVHDPSGAYVGEILVWTDRGATLAALEFAWVTDEMPASLPVIVDGQLSWAA
;
A
#
# COMPACT_ATOMS: atom_id res chain seq x y z
N MET A 1 2.86 -2.10 -18.78
CA MET A 1 3.53 -0.79 -19.02
C MET A 1 4.75 -0.73 -18.11
N ALA A 2 5.78 0.04 -18.46
CA ALA A 2 6.93 0.21 -17.58
C ALA A 2 6.58 1.24 -16.49
N PRO A 3 7.02 1.04 -15.23
CA PRO A 3 6.82 2.02 -14.17
C PRO A 3 7.45 3.37 -14.55
N LEU A 4 6.79 4.45 -14.17
CA LEU A 4 7.25 5.81 -14.33
C LEU A 4 8.13 6.16 -13.12
N SER A 5 9.44 6.23 -13.34
CA SER A 5 10.37 6.74 -12.32
C SER A 5 10.01 8.19 -11.97
N ILE A 6 10.00 8.48 -10.67
CA ILE A 6 9.81 9.84 -10.14
C ILE A 6 11.02 10.26 -9.32
N ASP A 7 11.13 11.54 -8.98
CA ASP A 7 12.03 11.98 -7.92
C ASP A 7 11.53 11.41 -6.58
N PRO A 8 12.35 10.66 -5.81
CA PRO A 8 11.91 10.05 -4.56
C PRO A 8 11.26 11.07 -3.64
N ARG A 9 10.08 10.73 -3.13
CA ARG A 9 9.30 11.58 -2.22
C ARG A 9 8.83 10.78 -1.01
N PRO A 10 8.57 11.43 0.13
CA PRO A 10 7.89 10.76 1.24
C PRO A 10 6.50 10.28 0.81
N LEU A 11 5.96 9.33 1.59
CA LEU A 11 4.55 8.97 1.55
C LEU A 11 3.68 10.23 1.73
N ASN A 12 2.67 10.39 0.90
CA ASN A 12 1.63 11.38 1.12
C ASN A 12 0.68 10.94 2.25
N ALA A 13 -0.30 11.77 2.58
CA ALA A 13 -1.23 11.48 3.67
C ALA A 13 -2.07 10.22 3.43
N ASP A 14 -2.53 10.00 2.20
CA ASP A 14 -3.43 8.90 1.84
C ASP A 14 -2.67 7.56 1.80
N GLU A 15 -1.51 7.54 1.14
CA GLU A 15 -0.60 6.38 1.10
C GLU A 15 -0.22 5.94 2.52
N ARG A 16 0.11 6.92 3.37
CA ARG A 16 0.45 6.66 4.76
C ARG A 16 -0.74 6.13 5.53
N ALA A 17 -1.93 6.72 5.38
CA ALA A 17 -3.12 6.29 6.10
C ALA A 17 -3.52 4.84 5.74
N VAL A 18 -3.45 4.49 4.45
CA VAL A 18 -3.73 3.12 3.98
C VAL A 18 -2.70 2.13 4.52
N LEU A 19 -1.41 2.45 4.45
CA LEU A 19 -0.36 1.60 5.02
C LEU A 19 -0.49 1.43 6.53
N GLU A 20 -0.75 2.51 7.27
CA GLU A 20 -0.97 2.45 8.72
C GLU A 20 -2.18 1.60 9.08
N HIS A 21 -3.27 1.69 8.30
CA HIS A 21 -4.46 0.87 8.49
C HIS A 21 -4.18 -0.62 8.26
N ILE A 22 -3.58 -0.98 7.12
CA ILE A 22 -3.28 -2.38 6.79
C ILE A 22 -2.31 -2.98 7.80
N LEU A 23 -1.25 -2.25 8.16
CA LEU A 23 -0.23 -2.71 9.11
C LEU A 23 -0.67 -2.63 10.58
N SER A 24 -1.89 -2.14 10.85
CA SER A 24 -2.51 -2.22 12.18
C SER A 24 -3.05 -3.61 12.50
N ALA A 25 -3.24 -4.46 11.48
CA ALA A 25 -3.55 -5.86 11.68
C ALA A 25 -2.36 -6.59 12.33
N GLU A 26 -2.66 -7.56 13.19
CA GLU A 26 -1.64 -8.33 13.90
C GLU A 26 -1.16 -9.52 13.07
N PHE A 27 0.12 -9.50 12.69
CA PHE A 27 0.83 -10.61 12.04
C PHE A 27 2.33 -10.51 12.35
N ASP A 28 3.05 -11.62 12.17
CA ASP A 28 4.49 -11.66 12.40
C ASP A 28 5.22 -10.64 11.52
N GLY A 29 5.94 -9.68 12.11
CA GLY A 29 6.64 -8.63 11.36
C GLY A 29 5.86 -7.32 11.19
N ALA A 30 4.59 -7.25 11.58
CA ALA A 30 3.77 -6.04 11.47
C ALA A 30 4.41 -4.83 12.18
N SER A 31 4.96 -5.02 13.38
CA SER A 31 5.64 -3.94 14.12
C SER A 31 6.86 -3.40 13.37
N GLN A 32 7.66 -4.28 12.75
CA GLN A 32 8.86 -3.90 12.00
C GLN A 32 8.46 -3.10 10.76
N LEU A 33 7.45 -3.56 10.01
CA LEU A 33 6.94 -2.83 8.85
C LEU A 33 6.34 -1.47 9.25
N ARG A 34 5.61 -1.37 10.37
CA ARG A 34 5.11 -0.08 10.90
C ARG A 34 6.26 0.87 11.22
N ASN A 35 7.35 0.38 11.78
CA ASN A 35 8.53 1.18 12.11
C ASN A 35 9.26 1.73 10.86
N GLN A 36 9.02 1.16 9.67
CA GLN A 36 9.62 1.60 8.41
C GLN A 36 8.91 2.81 7.78
N LEU A 37 7.66 3.13 8.15
CA LEU A 37 6.83 4.14 7.48
C LEU A 37 7.48 5.52 7.38
N ASN A 38 8.15 5.97 8.44
CA ASN A 38 8.85 7.28 8.45
C ASN A 38 10.09 7.34 7.55
N ARG A 39 10.57 6.18 7.09
CA ARG A 39 11.74 6.02 6.21
C ARG A 39 11.36 5.56 4.81
N THR A 40 10.07 5.40 4.54
CA THR A 40 9.53 4.92 3.27
C THR A 40 9.37 6.09 2.30
N GLU A 41 9.87 5.89 1.09
CA GLU A 41 9.77 6.83 -0.02
C GLU A 41 9.10 6.16 -1.21
N VAL A 42 8.29 6.93 -1.94
CA VAL A 42 7.77 6.54 -3.24
C VAL A 42 8.83 6.84 -4.29
N ILE A 43 9.21 5.85 -5.08
CA ILE A 43 10.29 5.96 -6.09
C ILE A 43 9.78 5.82 -7.52
N ALA A 44 8.60 5.25 -7.72
CA ALA A 44 7.94 5.17 -9.02
C ALA A 44 6.43 5.03 -8.88
N ALA A 45 5.70 5.41 -9.94
CA ALA A 45 4.28 5.10 -10.11
C ALA A 45 4.13 4.04 -11.21
N TRP A 46 3.15 3.15 -11.10
CA TRP A 46 3.01 2.04 -12.07
C TRP A 46 2.47 2.47 -13.45
N GLY A 47 2.01 3.71 -13.57
CA GLY A 47 1.59 4.34 -14.82
C GLY A 47 1.17 5.79 -14.60
N PRO A 48 0.84 6.53 -15.67
CA PRO A 48 0.21 7.84 -15.55
C PRO A 48 -1.06 7.73 -14.71
N ASP A 49 -1.24 8.63 -13.74
CA ASP A 49 -2.41 8.72 -12.86
C ASP A 49 -2.68 7.46 -12.00
N SER A 50 -1.77 6.48 -12.00
CA SER A 50 -1.86 5.29 -11.15
C SER A 50 -1.63 5.65 -9.69
N VAL A 51 -2.51 5.17 -8.83
CA VAL A 51 -2.35 5.23 -7.36
C VAL A 51 -1.45 4.12 -6.81
N SER A 52 -1.16 3.10 -7.61
CA SER A 52 -0.18 2.06 -7.29
C SER A 52 1.25 2.58 -7.50
N VAL A 53 2.11 2.33 -6.51
CA VAL A 53 3.45 2.91 -6.42
C VAL A 53 4.49 1.92 -5.93
N ASP A 54 5.72 2.08 -6.41
CA ASP A 54 6.90 1.41 -5.87
C ASP A 54 7.47 2.20 -4.70
N LEU A 55 7.83 1.47 -3.65
CA LEU A 55 8.35 1.99 -2.40
C LEU A 55 9.81 1.59 -2.20
N GLN A 56 10.54 2.43 -1.49
CA GLN A 56 11.86 2.11 -0.97
C GLN A 56 11.96 2.55 0.48
N VAL A 57 12.49 1.68 1.33
CA VAL A 57 12.80 2.02 2.73
C VAL A 57 14.28 2.38 2.85
N ARG A 58 14.55 3.58 3.39
CA ARG A 58 15.93 4.03 3.64
C ARG A 58 16.56 3.33 4.85
N GLU A 59 17.74 2.77 4.66
CA GLU A 59 18.55 2.20 5.73
C GLU A 59 19.12 3.27 6.68
N PRO A 60 19.43 2.94 7.95
CA PRO A 60 19.16 1.66 8.63
C PRO A 60 17.70 1.48 9.06
N CYS A 61 17.12 0.29 8.91
CA CYS A 61 15.78 -0.02 9.44
C CYS A 61 15.68 -1.42 10.06
N GLU A 62 14.59 -1.68 10.80
CA GLU A 62 14.26 -3.03 11.24
C GLU A 62 13.66 -3.79 10.07
N HIS A 63 14.19 -4.98 9.77
CA HIS A 63 13.65 -5.86 8.75
C HIS A 63 12.61 -6.79 9.36
N ALA A 64 11.48 -6.94 8.67
CA ALA A 64 10.58 -8.05 8.91
C ALA A 64 11.21 -9.37 8.39
N ALA A 65 10.59 -10.48 8.72
CA ALA A 65 10.99 -11.80 8.25
C ALA A 65 9.76 -12.57 7.76
N LEU A 66 8.97 -11.93 6.89
CA LEU A 66 7.81 -12.57 6.31
C LEU A 66 8.23 -13.75 5.42
N PRO A 67 7.48 -14.86 5.42
CA PRO A 67 7.78 -16.00 4.55
C PRO A 67 7.52 -15.69 3.07
N GLU A 68 6.61 -14.76 2.80
CA GLU A 68 6.23 -14.32 1.45
C GLU A 68 6.42 -12.81 1.28
N ALA A 69 6.51 -12.37 0.03
CA ALA A 69 6.66 -10.94 -0.28
C ALA A 69 5.37 -10.15 -0.04
N LEU A 70 4.20 -10.79 -0.14
CA LEU A 70 2.92 -10.15 0.09
C LEU A 70 2.60 -10.10 1.59
N VAL A 71 2.21 -8.94 2.09
CA VAL A 71 1.72 -8.78 3.47
C VAL A 71 0.41 -9.58 3.63
N PRO A 72 0.29 -10.43 4.67
CA PRO A 72 -0.84 -11.37 4.80
C PRO A 72 -2.08 -10.70 5.41
N VAL A 73 -2.57 -9.64 4.78
CA VAL A 73 -3.77 -8.90 5.20
C VAL A 73 -4.73 -8.81 4.03
N ASP A 74 -5.97 -9.25 4.26
CA ASP A 74 -7.08 -9.13 3.31
C ASP A 74 -7.68 -7.72 3.40
N ALA A 75 -7.20 -6.81 2.54
CA ALA A 75 -7.55 -5.40 2.56
C ALA A 75 -8.52 -5.04 1.43
N GLN A 76 -9.73 -5.60 1.52
CA GLN A 76 -10.80 -5.38 0.56
C GLN A 76 -11.28 -3.93 0.56
N VAL A 77 -11.56 -3.43 -0.63
CA VAL A 77 -12.09 -2.09 -0.90
C VAL A 77 -13.51 -2.22 -1.42
N HIS A 78 -14.43 -1.53 -0.76
CA HIS A 78 -15.83 -1.48 -1.16
C HIS A 78 -16.26 -0.05 -1.46
N ASP A 79 -17.24 0.12 -2.34
CA ASP A 79 -17.91 1.41 -2.53
C ASP A 79 -18.94 1.67 -1.40
N PRO A 80 -19.58 2.86 -1.33
CA PRO A 80 -20.57 3.16 -0.29
C PRO A 80 -21.85 2.31 -0.37
N SER A 81 -22.09 1.62 -1.48
CA SER A 81 -23.18 0.66 -1.63
C SER A 81 -22.82 -0.73 -1.08
N GLY A 82 -21.55 -0.95 -0.73
CA GLY A 82 -20.99 -2.22 -0.29
C GLY A 82 -20.49 -3.10 -1.44
N ALA A 83 -20.51 -2.61 -2.68
CA ALA A 83 -20.02 -3.38 -3.81
C ALA A 83 -18.48 -3.49 -3.76
N TYR A 84 -17.95 -4.67 -4.07
CA TYR A 84 -16.52 -4.91 -4.09
C TYR A 84 -15.88 -4.20 -5.29
N VAL A 85 -14.88 -3.37 -5.01
CA VAL A 85 -14.13 -2.56 -5.99
C VAL A 85 -12.77 -3.18 -6.29
N GLY A 86 -12.18 -3.87 -5.33
CA GLY A 86 -10.84 -4.43 -5.42
C GLY A 86 -10.21 -4.62 -4.06
N GLU A 87 -8.88 -4.71 -4.03
CA GLU A 87 -8.08 -4.87 -2.82
C GLU A 87 -6.87 -3.95 -2.85
N ILE A 88 -6.37 -3.59 -1.66
CA ILE A 88 -5.05 -2.99 -1.51
C ILE A 88 -4.04 -4.07 -1.15
N LEU A 89 -3.00 -4.22 -1.95
CA LEU A 89 -1.89 -5.14 -1.70
C LEU A 89 -0.67 -4.35 -1.24
N VAL A 90 -0.01 -4.84 -0.18
CA VAL A 90 1.27 -4.29 0.30
C VAL A 90 2.34 -5.33 0.05
N TRP A 91 3.33 -4.95 -0.76
CA TRP A 91 4.44 -5.81 -1.13
C TRP A 91 5.68 -5.45 -0.33
N THR A 92 6.51 -6.45 -0.10
CA THR A 92 7.80 -6.31 0.58
C THR A 92 8.94 -6.82 -0.29
N ASP A 93 10.13 -6.27 -0.11
CA ASP A 93 11.35 -6.81 -0.71
C ASP A 93 11.74 -8.08 0.04
N ARG A 94 11.34 -9.23 -0.51
CA ARG A 94 11.64 -10.57 0.03
C ARG A 94 11.24 -10.74 1.50
N GLY A 95 10.12 -10.14 1.90
CA GLY A 95 9.60 -10.25 3.27
C GLY A 95 10.22 -9.29 4.28
N ALA A 96 11.15 -8.41 3.86
CA ALA A 96 11.97 -7.61 4.77
C ALA A 96 11.51 -6.15 4.93
N THR A 97 11.36 -5.43 3.82
CA THR A 97 11.05 -3.99 3.81
C THR A 97 9.89 -3.66 2.88
N LEU A 98 9.14 -2.59 3.15
CA LEU A 98 8.08 -2.12 2.25
C LEU A 98 8.63 -1.84 0.84
N ALA A 99 7.98 -2.40 -0.18
CA ALA A 99 8.46 -2.36 -1.57
C ALA A 99 7.41 -1.89 -2.58
N ALA A 100 6.11 -2.06 -2.32
CA ALA A 100 5.06 -1.44 -3.14
C ALA A 100 3.74 -1.32 -2.38
N LEU A 101 2.93 -0.35 -2.80
CA LEU A 101 1.52 -0.23 -2.47
C LEU A 101 0.74 -0.35 -3.78
N GLU A 102 -0.11 -1.35 -3.90
CA GLU A 102 -0.88 -1.63 -5.11
C GLU A 102 -2.37 -1.55 -4.80
N PHE A 103 -3.13 -0.89 -5.67
CA PHE A 103 -4.57 -1.07 -5.75
C PHE A 103 -4.86 -2.08 -6.88
N ALA A 104 -5.30 -3.28 -6.52
CA ALA A 104 -5.76 -4.31 -7.45
C ALA A 104 -7.29 -4.18 -7.61
N TRP A 105 -7.74 -3.33 -8.54
CA TRP A 105 -9.16 -3.08 -8.79
C TRP A 105 -9.76 -4.07 -9.80
N VAL A 106 -11.09 -4.23 -9.74
CA VAL A 106 -11.87 -5.06 -10.68
C VAL A 106 -12.90 -4.26 -11.49
N THR A 107 -12.99 -2.95 -11.26
CA THR A 107 -13.84 -2.02 -12.01
C THR A 107 -13.32 -1.75 -13.42
N ASP A 108 -14.20 -1.25 -14.30
CA ASP A 108 -13.82 -0.89 -15.68
C ASP A 108 -12.87 0.31 -15.74
N GLU A 109 -13.03 1.25 -14.80
CA GLU A 109 -12.19 2.44 -14.70
C GLU A 109 -11.13 2.27 -13.61
N MET A 110 -9.92 2.72 -13.90
CA MET A 110 -8.82 2.75 -12.93
C MET A 110 -9.14 3.76 -11.82
N PRO A 111 -8.98 3.39 -10.54
CA PRO A 111 -9.14 4.33 -9.43
C PRO A 111 -8.16 5.50 -9.55
N ALA A 112 -8.70 6.73 -9.48
CA ALA A 112 -7.91 7.96 -9.48
C ALA A 112 -7.44 8.39 -8.07
N SER A 113 -7.86 7.67 -7.03
CA SER A 113 -7.50 7.92 -5.62
C SER A 113 -7.42 6.61 -4.84
N LEU A 114 -6.61 6.61 -3.77
CA LEU A 114 -6.61 5.54 -2.79
C LEU A 114 -7.92 5.55 -1.98
N PRO A 115 -8.38 4.39 -1.46
CA PRO A 115 -9.55 4.35 -0.60
C PRO A 115 -9.31 5.10 0.72
N VAL A 116 -10.40 5.63 1.27
CA VAL A 116 -10.42 6.23 2.60
C VAL A 116 -10.83 5.20 3.65
N ILE A 117 -10.47 5.41 4.90
CA ILE A 117 -10.89 4.54 6.00
C ILE A 117 -12.23 5.05 6.57
N VAL A 118 -13.29 4.25 6.46
CA VAL A 118 -14.63 4.52 7.01
C VAL A 118 -15.02 3.36 7.91
N ASP A 119 -15.32 3.64 9.19
CA ASP A 119 -15.69 2.63 10.19
C ASP A 119 -14.72 1.44 10.28
N GLY A 120 -13.42 1.69 10.04
CA GLY A 120 -12.37 0.67 10.08
C GLY A 120 -12.30 -0.20 8.83
N GLN A 121 -12.92 0.21 7.72
CA GLN A 121 -12.88 -0.47 6.43
C GLN A 121 -12.35 0.47 5.35
N LEU A 122 -11.71 -0.09 4.32
CA LEU A 122 -11.31 0.67 3.13
C LEU A 122 -12.54 0.89 2.24
N SER A 123 -12.87 2.16 2.05
CA SER A 123 -14.01 2.58 1.23
C SER A 123 -13.54 3.46 0.07
N TRP A 124 -13.98 3.12 -1.14
CA TRP A 124 -13.70 3.92 -2.34
C TRP A 124 -14.88 4.86 -2.62
N ALA A 125 -14.62 6.16 -2.68
CA ALA A 125 -15.68 7.17 -2.72
C ALA A 125 -16.35 7.36 -4.10
N ALA A 126 -15.77 6.79 -5.17
CA ALA A 126 -16.11 7.00 -6.59
C ALA A 126 -16.05 8.47 -7.06
#